data_AF-A0A1X4GK92-F1
#
_entry.id   AF-A0A1X4GK92-F1
#
_cell.length_a   1.000
_cell.length_b   1.000
_cell.length_c   1.000
_cell.angle_alpha   90.00
_cell.angle_beta   90.00
_cell.angle_gamma   90.00
#
_symmetry.space_group_name_H-M   'P 1'
#
loop_
_entity.id
_entity.type
_entity.pdbx_description
1 polymer ?
#
loop_
_entity_poly.entity_id
_entity_poly.type
_entity_poly.pdbx_seq_one_letter_code
_entity_poly.pdbx_strand_id
1 'polypeptide(L)'
;MRNISDSNSTANDDVLLSVRDLKTHYEERSLFGGDPVRAVDGVSFDVRRGETLGLVGESGCGKTTLGRTLVRLEEATDGNIVIDGDDITTLSGDALQRWRRDAQIVFQDPESSLNDRLTVGEIIREPLNVHNWKTPAERRQRVRNLLERVGLREEHYYRYPHQFSGGQRQRVGIARALAVEPDFVVLDEPVSALDVSVQAQILNLLMDLQEELDLTYLFIAHDLSVVRHICDRVAVMYLGKIMEFGPTEQLFQKPENPYTRSLLSAVPTPDPTVERDRTTLRGTPPSPRDPPNGCVFSTRCPAKIRPDGFEELSEHDWDAIEVFREVLRERSRTDPSLSERARELLGLETRLPDVEEAAGELFASRSFPSDVQEPIQQSIEAANDGNEEHAREIITAALGSVCDREAPSLLATGRTDSGRSSRCHRHKEEYADPDASGSDSPQS
;
A
#
# COMPACT_ATOMS: atom_id res chain seq x y z
N MET A 1 -35.80 17.91 -33.12
CA MET A 1 -35.66 17.99 -31.66
C MET A 1 -35.92 16.62 -31.06
N ARG A 2 -34.86 15.82 -30.91
CA ARG A 2 -34.87 14.57 -30.13
C ARG A 2 -33.72 14.71 -29.14
N ASN A 3 -34.04 14.44 -27.88
CA ASN A 3 -33.25 14.80 -26.70
C ASN A 3 -31.89 14.12 -26.69
N ILE A 4 -30.89 14.91 -26.33
CA ILE A 4 -29.55 14.50 -25.90
C ILE A 4 -29.64 14.37 -24.38
N SER A 5 -29.82 13.16 -23.87
CA SER A 5 -29.71 12.86 -22.44
C SER A 5 -29.76 11.34 -22.25
N ASP A 6 -28.68 10.62 -22.55
CA ASP A 6 -28.51 9.20 -22.16
C ASP A 6 -27.03 8.72 -22.27
N SER A 7 -26.04 9.59 -22.06
CA SER A 7 -24.62 9.19 -22.13
C SER A 7 -23.91 9.06 -20.78
N ASN A 8 -24.62 9.19 -19.65
CA ASN A 8 -24.04 9.11 -18.31
C ASN A 8 -24.41 7.84 -17.51
N SER A 9 -25.26 6.95 -18.03
CA SER A 9 -25.68 5.76 -17.26
C SER A 9 -24.84 4.51 -17.51
N THR A 10 -24.03 4.45 -18.58
CA THR A 10 -23.28 3.22 -18.94
C THR A 10 -21.94 3.08 -18.22
N ALA A 11 -21.39 4.15 -17.64
CA ALA A 11 -20.10 4.10 -16.94
C ALA A 11 -20.22 3.53 -15.51
N ASN A 12 -21.43 3.53 -14.92
CA ASN A 12 -21.66 3.14 -13.53
C ASN A 12 -22.07 1.66 -13.38
N ASP A 13 -22.63 1.04 -14.43
CA ASP A 13 -23.06 -0.37 -14.40
C ASP A 13 -21.89 -1.37 -14.40
N ASP A 14 -20.68 -0.91 -14.76
CA ASP A 14 -19.48 -1.75 -14.84
C ASP A 14 -18.69 -1.81 -13.52
N VAL A 15 -19.01 -0.95 -12.55
CA VAL A 15 -18.30 -0.89 -11.25
C VAL A 15 -18.87 -1.93 -10.31
N LEU A 16 -18.07 -2.94 -9.94
CA LEU A 16 -18.44 -3.90 -8.91
C LEU A 16 -18.28 -3.29 -7.53
N LEU A 17 -17.11 -2.70 -7.25
CA LEU A 17 -16.72 -2.19 -5.93
C LEU A 17 -16.36 -0.71 -6.03
N SER A 18 -16.98 0.12 -5.21
CA SER A 18 -16.69 1.54 -5.06
C SER A 18 -16.29 1.85 -3.63
N VAL A 19 -15.08 2.37 -3.45
CA VAL A 19 -14.51 2.78 -2.16
C VAL A 19 -14.38 4.29 -2.14
N ARG A 20 -14.88 4.96 -1.09
CA ARG A 20 -14.79 6.43 -0.95
C ARG A 20 -14.36 6.82 0.45
N ASP A 21 -13.34 7.68 0.52
CA ASP A 21 -12.69 8.21 1.73
C ASP A 21 -12.49 7.17 2.85
N LEU A 22 -12.17 5.92 2.50
CA LEU A 22 -12.12 4.82 3.45
C LEU A 22 -10.97 5.03 4.44
N LYS A 23 -11.26 4.89 5.73
CA LYS A 23 -10.28 4.94 6.82
C LYS A 23 -10.37 3.65 7.65
N THR A 24 -9.21 3.17 8.10
CA THR A 24 -9.09 2.07 9.05
C THR A 24 -7.92 2.39 9.95
N HIS A 25 -8.25 2.89 11.14
CA HIS A 25 -7.29 3.32 12.16
C HIS A 25 -7.34 2.37 13.35
N TYR A 26 -6.18 2.00 13.88
CA TYR A 26 -6.09 1.15 15.06
C TYR A 26 -5.72 1.98 16.29
N GLU A 27 -6.64 2.05 17.24
CA GLU A 27 -6.40 2.65 18.56
C GLU A 27 -5.58 1.69 19.44
N GLU A 28 -4.68 2.24 20.26
CA GLU A 28 -4.00 1.46 21.28
C GLU A 28 -4.78 1.50 22.59
N ARG A 29 -4.98 0.35 23.24
CA ARG A 29 -5.54 0.26 24.59
C ARG A 29 -4.49 0.63 25.65
N SER A 30 -3.92 1.82 25.57
CA SER A 30 -3.07 2.38 26.62
C SER A 30 -3.87 3.32 27.51
N LEU A 31 -3.67 3.24 28.83
CA LEU A 31 -4.39 4.04 29.83
C LEU A 31 -4.18 5.55 29.69
N PHE A 32 -3.21 5.99 28.88
CA PHE A 32 -2.82 7.39 28.73
C PHE A 32 -3.15 7.99 27.35
N GLY A 33 -3.78 7.24 26.44
CA GLY A 33 -4.03 7.69 25.07
C GLY A 33 -2.73 7.77 24.26
N GLY A 34 -2.82 7.40 22.98
CA GLY A 34 -1.73 7.54 22.02
C GLY A 34 -2.32 7.74 20.63
N ASP A 35 -1.55 8.32 19.71
CA ASP A 35 -2.04 8.54 18.36
C ASP A 35 -2.35 7.20 17.68
N PRO A 36 -3.52 7.08 17.01
CA PRO A 36 -3.92 5.84 16.39
C PRO A 36 -3.01 5.53 15.19
N VAL A 37 -2.77 4.25 14.95
CA VAL A 37 -2.05 3.78 13.76
C VAL A 37 -2.99 3.95 12.55
N ARG A 38 -2.66 4.89 11.66
CA ARG A 38 -3.47 5.16 10.45
C ARG A 38 -3.11 4.19 9.32
N ALA A 39 -3.58 2.95 9.39
CA ALA A 39 -3.24 1.90 8.43
C ALA A 39 -3.86 2.14 7.04
N VAL A 40 -5.08 2.67 6.98
CA VAL A 40 -5.75 3.16 5.76
C VAL A 40 -6.31 4.54 6.07
N ASP A 41 -6.03 5.54 5.23
CA ASP A 41 -6.34 6.92 5.56
C ASP A 41 -6.89 7.72 4.35
N GLY A 42 -8.17 7.60 4.08
CA GLY A 42 -8.84 8.38 3.02
C GLY A 42 -8.57 7.83 1.63
N VAL A 43 -8.67 6.51 1.47
CA VAL A 43 -8.48 5.81 0.20
C VAL A 43 -9.79 5.82 -0.60
N SER A 44 -9.71 6.13 -1.89
CA SER A 44 -10.85 6.12 -2.82
C SER A 44 -10.44 5.51 -4.16
N PHE A 45 -11.21 4.56 -4.67
CA PHE A 45 -11.04 3.95 -5.99
C PHE A 45 -12.27 3.10 -6.34
N ASP A 46 -12.35 2.69 -7.61
CA ASP A 46 -13.34 1.75 -8.13
C ASP A 46 -12.66 0.51 -8.69
N VAL A 47 -13.32 -0.65 -8.60
CA VAL A 47 -12.93 -1.90 -9.27
C VAL A 47 -14.07 -2.32 -10.19
N ARG A 48 -13.75 -2.56 -11.46
CA ARG A 48 -14.73 -2.99 -12.46
C ARG A 48 -14.96 -4.49 -12.41
N ARG A 49 -16.11 -4.95 -12.90
CA ARG A 49 -16.42 -6.38 -13.02
C ARG A 49 -15.42 -7.06 -13.95
N GLY A 50 -14.95 -8.24 -13.56
CA GLY A 50 -13.98 -9.04 -14.31
C GLY A 50 -12.56 -8.46 -14.34
N GLU A 51 -12.29 -7.36 -13.63
CA GLU A 51 -10.98 -6.71 -13.59
C GLU A 51 -10.09 -7.28 -12.48
N THR A 52 -8.78 -7.29 -12.71
CA THR A 52 -7.77 -7.41 -11.66
C THR A 52 -7.16 -6.05 -11.33
N LEU A 53 -7.55 -5.47 -10.19
CA LEU A 53 -6.89 -4.28 -9.62
C LEU A 53 -5.70 -4.69 -8.76
N GLY A 54 -4.49 -4.28 -9.14
CA GLY A 54 -3.29 -4.45 -8.33
C GLY A 54 -3.18 -3.43 -7.21
N LEU A 55 -2.85 -3.85 -5.99
CA LEU A 55 -2.52 -2.98 -4.86
C LEU A 55 -1.08 -3.25 -4.42
N VAL A 56 -0.21 -2.24 -4.60
CA VAL A 56 1.24 -2.40 -4.43
C VAL A 56 1.83 -1.34 -3.49
N GLY A 57 2.97 -1.63 -2.90
CA GLY A 57 3.67 -0.73 -1.99
C GLY A 57 4.60 -1.47 -1.04
N GLU A 58 5.43 -0.72 -0.32
CA GLU A 58 6.37 -1.29 0.67
C GLU A 58 5.63 -2.07 1.78
N SER A 59 6.34 -2.96 2.48
CA SER A 59 5.77 -3.70 3.61
C SER A 59 5.26 -2.75 4.69
N GLY A 60 4.12 -3.08 5.32
CA GLY A 60 3.53 -2.25 6.37
C GLY A 60 2.82 -0.98 5.92
N CYS A 61 2.66 -0.72 4.61
CA CYS A 61 2.00 0.50 4.13
C CYS A 61 0.45 0.49 4.22
N GLY A 62 -0.17 -0.63 4.61
CA GLY A 62 -1.62 -0.76 4.82
C GLY A 62 -2.38 -1.67 3.85
N LYS A 63 -1.71 -2.35 2.91
CA LYS A 63 -2.36 -3.16 1.86
C LYS A 63 -3.27 -4.27 2.40
N THR A 64 -2.72 -5.11 3.28
CA THR A 64 -3.47 -6.22 3.91
C THR A 64 -4.63 -5.69 4.76
N THR A 65 -4.44 -4.57 5.47
CA THR A 65 -5.53 -3.92 6.20
C THR A 65 -6.64 -3.49 5.24
N LEU A 66 -6.30 -2.78 4.16
CA LEU A 66 -7.28 -2.38 3.15
C LEU A 66 -8.03 -3.59 2.58
N GLY A 67 -7.32 -4.64 2.16
CA GLY A 67 -7.93 -5.87 1.66
C GLY A 67 -8.90 -6.50 2.66
N ARG A 68 -8.51 -6.62 3.93
CA ARG A 68 -9.36 -7.16 5.01
C ARG A 68 -10.56 -6.28 5.34
N THR A 69 -10.41 -4.96 5.29
CA THR A 69 -11.54 -4.02 5.48
C THR A 69 -12.57 -4.18 4.36
N LEU A 70 -12.12 -4.36 3.11
CA LEU A 70 -13.01 -4.53 1.95
C LEU A 70 -13.84 -5.82 2.01
N VAL A 71 -13.34 -6.88 2.64
CA VAL A 71 -14.10 -8.13 2.88
C VAL A 71 -14.78 -8.17 4.27
N ARG A 72 -14.84 -7.03 4.99
CA ARG A 72 -15.40 -6.89 6.34
C ARG A 72 -14.84 -7.92 7.35
N LEU A 73 -13.53 -8.18 7.28
CA LEU A 73 -12.78 -8.85 8.34
C LEU A 73 -12.24 -7.84 9.37
N GLU A 74 -12.02 -6.60 8.93
CA GLU A 74 -11.70 -5.44 9.76
C GLU A 74 -12.82 -4.40 9.59
N GLU A 75 -13.03 -3.56 10.62
CA GLU A 75 -14.04 -2.50 10.58
C GLU A 75 -13.44 -1.20 10.05
N ALA A 76 -14.16 -0.55 9.13
CA ALA A 76 -13.82 0.80 8.70
C ALA A 76 -14.10 1.78 9.85
N THR A 77 -13.17 2.70 10.09
CA THR A 77 -13.37 3.78 11.07
C THR A 77 -14.15 4.94 10.47
N ASP A 78 -14.07 5.15 9.16
CA ASP A 78 -14.78 6.18 8.41
C ASP A 78 -14.80 5.84 6.91
N GLY A 79 -15.59 6.58 6.13
CA GLY A 79 -15.80 6.36 4.70
C GLY A 79 -16.79 5.24 4.41
N ASN A 80 -16.92 4.85 3.14
CA ASN A 80 -17.88 3.83 2.72
C ASN A 80 -17.35 2.91 1.62
N ILE A 81 -17.89 1.70 1.66
CA ILE A 81 -17.64 0.62 0.70
C ILE A 81 -18.99 0.21 0.13
N VAL A 82 -19.14 0.37 -1.19
CA VAL A 82 -20.33 -0.01 -1.94
C VAL A 82 -19.97 -1.15 -2.87
N ILE A 83 -20.73 -2.24 -2.86
CA ILE A 83 -20.55 -3.35 -3.79
C ILE A 83 -21.89 -3.68 -4.45
N ASP A 84 -21.91 -3.75 -5.77
CA ASP A 84 -23.12 -3.94 -6.57
C ASP A 84 -24.29 -2.99 -6.18
N GLY A 85 -23.95 -1.74 -5.86
CA GLY A 85 -24.90 -0.71 -5.43
C GLY A 85 -25.31 -0.75 -3.95
N ASP A 86 -24.96 -1.80 -3.20
CA ASP A 86 -25.26 -1.91 -1.78
C ASP A 86 -24.09 -1.41 -0.91
N ASP A 87 -24.39 -0.49 0.02
CA ASP A 87 -23.41 -0.05 1.03
C ASP A 87 -23.22 -1.16 2.07
N ILE A 88 -22.03 -1.77 2.05
CA ILE A 88 -21.71 -2.89 2.94
C ILE A 88 -21.12 -2.44 4.26
N THR A 89 -20.76 -1.16 4.42
CA THR A 89 -19.88 -0.67 5.51
C THR A 89 -20.48 -0.89 6.89
N THR A 90 -21.81 -0.82 6.98
CA THR A 90 -22.56 -0.96 8.24
C THR A 90 -23.32 -2.29 8.36
N LEU A 91 -23.15 -3.21 7.40
CA LEU A 91 -23.78 -4.53 7.50
C LEU A 91 -23.33 -5.25 8.78
N SER A 92 -24.27 -5.94 9.42
CA SER A 92 -24.05 -6.72 10.65
C SER A 92 -24.94 -7.96 10.68
N GLY A 93 -24.65 -8.89 11.60
CA GLY A 93 -25.42 -10.12 11.82
C GLY A 93 -25.61 -10.97 10.55
N ASP A 94 -26.84 -11.44 10.35
CA ASP A 94 -27.20 -12.33 9.24
C ASP A 94 -27.04 -11.68 7.86
N ALA A 95 -27.16 -10.34 7.77
CA ALA A 95 -26.97 -9.62 6.51
C ALA A 95 -25.49 -9.66 6.11
N LEU A 96 -24.59 -9.37 7.05
CA LEU A 96 -23.15 -9.48 6.83
C LEU A 96 -22.74 -10.93 6.53
N GLN A 97 -23.29 -11.90 7.24
CA GLN A 97 -22.99 -13.31 7.00
C GLN A 97 -23.43 -13.76 5.60
N ARG A 98 -24.57 -13.29 5.09
CA ARG A 98 -25.01 -13.59 3.72
C ARG A 98 -24.08 -12.95 2.69
N TRP A 99 -23.81 -11.66 2.86
CA TRP A 99 -22.95 -10.90 1.95
C TRP A 99 -21.52 -11.45 1.86
N ARG A 100 -20.97 -12.00 2.95
CA ARG A 100 -19.64 -12.63 2.92
C ARG A 100 -19.53 -13.81 1.95
N ARG A 101 -20.62 -14.31 1.35
CA ARG A 101 -20.54 -15.28 0.25
C ARG A 101 -20.01 -14.64 -1.04
N ASP A 102 -20.34 -13.38 -1.25
CA ASP A 102 -20.13 -12.66 -2.49
C ASP A 102 -18.71 -12.04 -2.52
N ALA A 103 -18.05 -11.93 -1.36
CA ALA A 103 -16.68 -11.44 -1.21
C ALA A 103 -15.82 -12.40 -0.38
N GLN A 104 -14.69 -12.85 -0.92
CA GLN A 104 -13.79 -13.83 -0.28
C GLN A 104 -12.33 -13.34 -0.28
N ILE A 105 -11.50 -13.98 0.54
CA ILE A 105 -10.07 -13.67 0.63
C ILE A 105 -9.21 -14.94 0.58
N VAL A 106 -8.13 -14.86 -0.19
CA VAL A 106 -7.02 -15.81 -0.17
C VAL A 106 -5.88 -15.14 0.61
N PHE A 107 -5.50 -15.73 1.74
CA PHE A 107 -4.49 -15.17 2.64
C PHE A 107 -3.06 -15.45 2.16
N GLN A 108 -2.13 -14.59 2.59
CA GLN A 108 -0.70 -14.63 2.27
C GLN A 108 -0.01 -15.95 2.62
N ASP A 109 -0.32 -16.51 3.79
CA ASP A 109 0.26 -17.76 4.23
C ASP A 109 -0.78 -18.90 4.16
N PRO A 110 -0.64 -19.82 3.19
CA PRO A 110 -1.51 -20.98 3.10
C PRO A 110 -1.30 -21.97 4.24
N GLU A 111 -0.17 -21.97 4.96
CA GLU A 111 0.03 -22.86 6.10
C GLU A 111 -0.77 -22.41 7.32
N SER A 112 -0.59 -21.18 7.79
CA SER A 112 -1.34 -20.66 8.94
C SER A 112 -2.85 -20.52 8.70
N SER A 113 -3.28 -20.40 7.44
CA SER A 113 -4.70 -20.30 7.11
C SER A 113 -5.43 -21.64 6.96
N LEU A 114 -4.72 -22.78 6.95
CA LEU A 114 -5.33 -24.11 6.84
C LEU A 114 -5.27 -24.87 8.17
N ASN A 115 -6.38 -25.49 8.56
CA ASN A 115 -6.40 -26.31 9.78
C ASN A 115 -5.85 -27.71 9.51
N ASP A 116 -4.63 -27.99 9.98
CA ASP A 116 -3.95 -29.29 9.81
C ASP A 116 -4.69 -30.51 10.36
N ARG A 117 -5.70 -30.30 11.20
CA ARG A 117 -6.54 -31.38 11.77
C ARG A 117 -7.69 -31.77 10.85
N LEU A 118 -7.96 -30.99 9.80
CA LEU A 118 -9.00 -31.25 8.83
C LEU A 118 -8.38 -31.75 7.53
N THR A 119 -9.10 -32.62 6.83
CA THR A 119 -8.74 -32.99 5.47
C THR A 119 -8.96 -31.81 4.52
N VAL A 120 -8.26 -31.80 3.39
CA VAL A 120 -8.43 -30.79 2.33
C VAL A 120 -9.88 -30.70 1.88
N GLY A 121 -10.55 -31.84 1.74
CA GLY A 121 -11.97 -31.89 1.39
C GLY A 121 -12.87 -31.24 2.44
N GLU A 122 -12.53 -31.37 3.73
CA GLU A 122 -13.27 -30.71 4.81
C GLU A 122 -13.03 -29.20 4.83
N ILE A 123 -11.80 -28.76 4.61
CA ILE A 123 -11.44 -27.33 4.58
C ILE A 123 -12.17 -26.61 3.44
N ILE A 124 -12.14 -27.16 2.22
CA ILE A 124 -12.83 -26.54 1.07
C ILE A 124 -14.35 -26.60 1.26
N ARG A 125 -14.87 -27.62 1.97
CA ARG A 125 -16.31 -27.75 2.27
C ARG A 125 -16.79 -26.80 3.37
N GLU A 126 -15.90 -26.32 4.23
CA GLU A 126 -16.29 -25.54 5.42
C GLU A 126 -17.14 -24.31 5.09
N PRO A 127 -16.78 -23.44 4.11
CA PRO A 127 -17.63 -22.31 3.71
C PRO A 127 -19.04 -22.76 3.27
N LEU A 128 -19.13 -23.86 2.51
CA LEU A 128 -20.42 -24.42 2.08
C LEU A 128 -21.29 -24.86 3.25
N ASN A 129 -20.68 -25.37 4.32
CA ASN A 129 -21.39 -25.77 5.53
C ASN A 129 -21.89 -24.56 6.30
N VAL A 130 -21.03 -23.56 6.51
CA VAL A 130 -21.38 -22.30 7.19
C VAL A 130 -22.58 -21.63 6.53
N HIS A 131 -22.64 -21.70 5.21
CA HIS A 131 -23.70 -21.09 4.42
C HIS A 131 -24.88 -22.00 4.09
N ASN A 132 -24.95 -23.20 4.67
CA ASN A 132 -26.01 -24.17 4.40
C ASN A 132 -26.23 -24.43 2.89
N TRP A 133 -25.17 -24.42 2.09
CA TRP A 133 -25.24 -24.53 0.63
C TRP A 133 -25.72 -25.93 0.22
N LYS A 134 -26.97 -26.05 -0.23
CA LYS A 134 -27.55 -27.30 -0.74
C LYS A 134 -27.34 -28.52 0.18
N THR A 135 -27.43 -29.74 -0.36
CA THR A 135 -27.29 -30.99 0.42
C THR A 135 -25.83 -31.38 0.67
N PRO A 136 -25.53 -32.20 1.70
CA PRO A 136 -24.18 -32.70 1.96
C PRO A 136 -23.56 -33.48 0.79
N ALA A 137 -24.37 -34.15 -0.04
CA ALA A 137 -23.87 -34.88 -1.21
C ALA A 137 -23.41 -33.91 -2.31
N GLU A 138 -24.20 -32.88 -2.58
CA GLU A 138 -23.85 -31.84 -3.54
C GLU A 138 -22.62 -31.06 -3.08
N ARG A 139 -22.49 -30.75 -1.78
CA ARG A 139 -21.29 -30.11 -1.21
C ARG A 139 -20.03 -30.91 -1.51
N ARG A 140 -20.07 -32.23 -1.30
CA ARG A 140 -18.93 -33.11 -1.60
C ARG A 140 -18.59 -33.10 -3.09
N GLN A 141 -19.59 -33.17 -3.96
CA GLN A 141 -19.35 -33.14 -5.40
C GLN A 141 -18.75 -31.82 -5.84
N ARG A 142 -19.25 -30.69 -5.32
CA ARG A 142 -18.69 -29.37 -5.60
C ARG A 142 -17.23 -29.27 -5.22
N VAL A 143 -16.85 -29.76 -4.04
CA VAL A 143 -15.44 -29.76 -3.61
C VAL A 143 -14.57 -30.58 -4.55
N ARG A 144 -15.03 -31.73 -5.05
CA ARG A 144 -14.28 -32.53 -6.02
C ARG A 144 -14.07 -31.77 -7.34
N ASN A 145 -15.11 -31.11 -7.84
CA ASN A 145 -15.00 -30.29 -9.04
C ASN A 145 -14.03 -29.12 -8.84
N LEU A 146 -14.03 -28.49 -7.66
CA LEU A 146 -13.08 -27.42 -7.31
C LEU A 146 -11.65 -27.93 -7.24
N LEU A 147 -11.42 -29.10 -6.64
CA LEU A 147 -10.09 -29.72 -6.64
C LEU A 147 -9.55 -29.88 -8.06
N GLU A 148 -10.37 -30.43 -8.97
CA GLU A 148 -9.98 -30.60 -10.37
C GLU A 148 -9.66 -29.25 -11.04
N ARG A 149 -10.52 -28.23 -10.87
CA ARG A 149 -10.30 -26.87 -11.40
C ARG A 149 -8.99 -26.25 -10.93
N VAL A 150 -8.62 -26.44 -9.66
CA VAL A 150 -7.33 -25.94 -9.15
C VAL A 150 -6.16 -26.89 -9.42
N GLY A 151 -6.31 -27.90 -10.28
CA GLY A 151 -5.24 -28.80 -10.68
C GLY A 151 -4.85 -29.83 -9.60
N LEU A 152 -5.76 -30.15 -8.68
CA LEU A 152 -5.61 -31.19 -7.66
C LEU A 152 -6.44 -32.43 -8.03
N ARG A 153 -5.96 -33.61 -7.66
CA ARG A 153 -6.64 -34.89 -7.94
C ARG A 153 -7.78 -35.11 -6.95
N GLU A 154 -8.82 -35.84 -7.36
CA GLU A 154 -9.95 -36.18 -6.48
C GLU A 154 -9.52 -36.89 -5.18
N GLU A 155 -8.50 -37.76 -5.25
CA GLU A 155 -7.92 -38.48 -4.10
C GLU A 155 -7.37 -37.54 -3.02
N HIS A 156 -7.02 -36.29 -3.38
CA HIS A 156 -6.54 -35.27 -2.44
C HIS A 156 -7.62 -34.84 -1.45
N TYR A 157 -8.90 -35.08 -1.75
CA TYR A 157 -10.02 -34.79 -0.84
C TYR A 157 -9.80 -35.36 0.57
N TYR A 158 -9.21 -36.56 0.68
CA TYR A 158 -9.03 -37.27 1.95
C TYR A 158 -7.67 -37.04 2.62
N ARG A 159 -6.79 -36.22 2.01
CA ARG A 159 -5.46 -35.93 2.54
C ARG A 159 -5.48 -34.69 3.42
N TYR A 160 -4.45 -34.55 4.25
CA TYR A 160 -4.26 -33.41 5.17
C TYR A 160 -3.28 -32.38 4.57
N PRO A 161 -3.36 -31.10 4.96
CA PRO A 161 -2.52 -30.02 4.40
C PRO A 161 -1.01 -30.28 4.48
N HIS A 162 -0.52 -30.85 5.59
CA HIS A 162 0.89 -31.21 5.75
C HIS A 162 1.43 -32.20 4.68
N GLN A 163 0.55 -32.87 3.92
CA GLN A 163 0.92 -33.80 2.84
C GLN A 163 1.10 -33.11 1.47
N PHE A 164 0.99 -31.78 1.41
CA PHE A 164 1.05 -30.99 0.17
C PHE A 164 2.22 -30.01 0.16
N SER A 165 2.72 -29.69 -1.04
CA SER A 165 3.69 -28.61 -1.24
C SER A 165 3.07 -27.23 -1.03
N GLY A 166 3.88 -26.18 -0.86
CA GLY A 166 3.40 -24.80 -0.69
C GLY A 166 2.42 -24.37 -1.79
N GLY A 167 2.76 -24.60 -3.07
CA GLY A 167 1.88 -24.29 -4.20
C GLY A 167 0.58 -25.10 -4.21
N GLN A 168 0.61 -26.35 -3.75
CA GLN A 168 -0.61 -27.15 -3.62
C GLN A 168 -1.49 -26.65 -2.46
N ARG A 169 -0.90 -26.25 -1.33
CA ARG A 169 -1.64 -25.61 -0.22
C ARG A 169 -2.26 -24.29 -0.67
N GLN A 170 -1.55 -23.51 -1.50
CA GLN A 170 -2.12 -22.31 -2.12
C GLN A 170 -3.34 -22.62 -2.99
N ARG A 171 -3.26 -23.65 -3.83
CA ARG A 171 -4.41 -24.14 -4.63
C ARG A 171 -5.59 -24.54 -3.74
N VAL A 172 -5.35 -25.16 -2.59
CA VAL A 172 -6.40 -25.45 -1.60
C VAL A 172 -7.01 -24.16 -1.04
N GLY A 173 -6.19 -23.15 -0.72
CA GLY A 173 -6.65 -21.84 -0.27
C GLY A 173 -7.55 -21.13 -1.31
N ILE A 174 -7.14 -21.16 -2.58
CA ILE A 174 -7.93 -20.64 -3.71
C ILE A 174 -9.25 -21.42 -3.85
N ALA A 175 -9.20 -22.75 -3.86
CA ALA A 175 -10.41 -23.59 -3.96
C ALA A 175 -11.39 -23.34 -2.81
N ARG A 176 -10.90 -23.10 -1.59
CA ARG A 176 -11.73 -22.75 -0.43
C ARG A 176 -12.44 -21.42 -0.65
N ALA A 177 -11.74 -20.38 -1.12
CA ALA A 177 -12.33 -19.08 -1.38
C ALA A 177 -13.42 -19.17 -2.48
N LEU A 178 -13.15 -19.93 -3.55
CA LEU A 178 -14.11 -20.11 -4.65
C LEU A 178 -15.27 -21.06 -4.33
N ALA A 179 -15.24 -21.72 -3.17
CA ALA A 179 -16.26 -22.68 -2.79
C ALA A 179 -17.65 -22.05 -2.78
N VAL A 180 -17.79 -20.77 -2.45
CA VAL A 180 -19.09 -20.09 -2.34
C VAL A 180 -19.51 -19.30 -3.57
N GLU A 181 -18.77 -19.40 -4.70
CA GLU A 181 -19.07 -18.62 -5.93
C GLU A 181 -19.07 -17.10 -5.65
N PRO A 182 -17.96 -16.52 -5.15
CA PRO A 182 -17.88 -15.08 -4.91
C PRO A 182 -17.77 -14.29 -6.22
N ASP A 183 -18.25 -13.04 -6.22
CA ASP A 183 -18.03 -12.09 -7.32
C ASP A 183 -16.70 -11.33 -7.16
N PHE A 184 -16.29 -11.11 -5.89
CA PHE A 184 -15.07 -10.38 -5.54
C PHE A 184 -14.13 -11.22 -4.69
N VAL A 185 -12.84 -11.29 -5.07
CA VAL A 185 -11.82 -11.99 -4.30
C VAL A 185 -10.62 -11.08 -4.03
N VAL A 186 -10.27 -10.94 -2.75
CA VAL A 186 -9.01 -10.34 -2.34
C VAL A 186 -7.93 -11.42 -2.34
N LEU A 187 -6.87 -11.20 -3.10
CA LEU A 187 -5.70 -12.06 -3.17
C LEU A 187 -4.57 -11.37 -2.40
N ASP A 188 -4.41 -11.71 -1.12
CA ASP A 188 -3.42 -11.09 -0.23
C ASP A 188 -2.06 -11.79 -0.39
N GLU A 189 -1.18 -11.27 -1.26
CA GLU A 189 0.12 -11.85 -1.57
C GLU A 189 0.10 -13.35 -1.90
N PRO A 190 -0.71 -13.80 -2.89
CA PRO A 190 -1.00 -15.22 -3.12
C PRO A 190 0.19 -16.06 -3.59
N VAL A 191 1.34 -15.43 -3.85
CA VAL A 191 2.53 -16.06 -4.44
C VAL A 191 3.83 -15.73 -3.72
N SER A 192 3.81 -14.94 -2.64
CA SER A 192 5.02 -14.41 -2.00
C SER A 192 5.95 -15.47 -1.41
N ALA A 193 5.39 -16.57 -0.89
CA ALA A 193 6.14 -17.66 -0.27
C ALA A 193 6.49 -18.83 -1.22
N LEU A 194 6.37 -18.63 -2.54
CA LEU A 194 6.50 -19.71 -3.54
C LEU A 194 7.73 -19.50 -4.44
N ASP A 195 8.33 -20.60 -4.90
CA ASP A 195 9.39 -20.57 -5.92
C ASP A 195 8.87 -20.00 -7.25
N VAL A 196 9.72 -19.31 -8.01
CA VAL A 196 9.36 -18.60 -9.26
C VAL A 196 8.55 -19.46 -10.25
N SER A 197 8.90 -20.74 -10.42
CA SER A 197 8.17 -21.63 -11.32
C SER A 197 6.75 -21.96 -10.83
N VAL A 198 6.57 -22.07 -9.51
CA VAL A 198 5.28 -22.30 -8.87
C VAL A 198 4.46 -21.01 -8.87
N GLN A 199 5.08 -19.84 -8.65
CA GLN A 199 4.42 -18.55 -8.77
C GLN A 199 3.74 -18.41 -10.13
N ALA A 200 4.48 -18.64 -11.23
CA ALA A 200 3.92 -18.58 -12.58
C ALA A 200 2.73 -19.53 -12.78
N GLN A 201 2.80 -20.75 -12.24
CA GLN A 201 1.68 -21.70 -12.31
C GLN A 201 0.44 -21.25 -11.55
N ILE A 202 0.61 -20.54 -10.43
CA ILE A 202 -0.51 -19.99 -9.65
C ILE A 202 -1.09 -18.76 -10.34
N LEU A 203 -0.26 -17.89 -10.94
CA LEU A 203 -0.75 -16.75 -11.71
C LEU A 203 -1.57 -17.19 -12.93
N ASN A 204 -1.09 -18.16 -13.69
CA ASN A 204 -1.85 -18.73 -14.81
C ASN A 204 -3.18 -19.32 -14.34
N LEU A 205 -3.18 -20.07 -13.23
CA LEU A 205 -4.42 -20.59 -12.64
C LEU A 205 -5.40 -19.47 -12.29
N LEU A 206 -4.93 -18.37 -11.69
CA LEU A 206 -5.79 -17.25 -11.31
C LEU A 206 -6.38 -16.57 -12.55
N MET A 207 -5.60 -16.38 -13.62
CA MET A 207 -6.09 -15.83 -14.89
C MET A 207 -7.14 -16.75 -15.53
N ASP A 208 -6.88 -18.06 -15.61
CA ASP A 208 -7.82 -19.05 -16.13
C ASP A 208 -9.15 -19.01 -15.33
N LEU A 209 -9.06 -18.96 -13.99
CA LEU A 209 -10.22 -18.90 -13.11
C LEU A 209 -11.00 -17.58 -13.28
N GLN A 210 -10.31 -16.46 -13.47
CA GLN A 210 -10.95 -15.17 -13.74
C GLN A 210 -11.79 -15.22 -15.01
N GLU A 211 -11.20 -15.69 -16.11
CA GLU A 211 -11.90 -15.79 -17.40
C GLU A 211 -13.08 -16.79 -17.34
N GLU A 212 -12.89 -17.94 -16.68
CA GLU A 212 -13.92 -18.99 -16.61
C GLU A 212 -15.10 -18.64 -15.69
N LEU A 213 -14.86 -17.85 -14.64
CA LEU A 213 -15.82 -17.60 -13.57
C LEU A 213 -16.24 -16.12 -13.47
N ASP A 214 -15.76 -15.26 -14.36
CA ASP A 214 -16.02 -13.81 -14.37
C ASP A 214 -15.66 -13.13 -13.03
N LEU A 215 -14.54 -13.54 -12.45
CA LEU A 215 -14.13 -13.08 -11.12
C LEU A 215 -13.49 -11.69 -11.16
N THR A 216 -13.79 -10.89 -10.15
CA THR A 216 -13.13 -9.61 -9.93
C THR A 216 -12.10 -9.72 -8.81
N TYR A 217 -10.87 -9.26 -9.06
CA TYR A 217 -9.77 -9.40 -8.12
C TYR A 217 -9.25 -8.07 -7.59
N LEU A 218 -8.98 -8.03 -6.28
CA LEU A 218 -7.99 -7.13 -5.71
C LEU A 218 -6.72 -7.93 -5.44
N PHE A 219 -5.68 -7.70 -6.23
CA PHE A 219 -4.41 -8.42 -6.16
C PHE A 219 -3.39 -7.63 -5.35
N ILE A 220 -3.13 -8.04 -4.11
CA ILE A 220 -2.15 -7.41 -3.24
C ILE A 220 -0.79 -8.06 -3.47
N ALA A 221 0.22 -7.26 -3.78
CA ALA A 221 1.58 -7.75 -3.94
C ALA A 221 2.63 -6.71 -3.57
N HIS A 222 3.83 -7.19 -3.26
CA HIS A 222 5.03 -6.35 -3.15
C HIS A 222 5.94 -6.49 -4.38
N ASP A 223 5.83 -7.57 -5.16
CA ASP A 223 6.57 -7.75 -6.41
C ASP A 223 5.81 -7.14 -7.60
N LEU A 224 6.35 -6.05 -8.12
CA LEU A 224 5.81 -5.34 -9.27
C LEU A 224 5.88 -6.17 -10.57
N SER A 225 6.79 -7.14 -10.68
CA SER A 225 6.89 -8.00 -11.87
C SER A 225 5.65 -8.89 -12.02
N VAL A 226 5.15 -9.41 -10.89
CA VAL A 226 3.90 -10.19 -10.83
C VAL A 226 2.70 -9.32 -11.18
N VAL A 227 2.65 -8.11 -10.62
CA VAL A 227 1.55 -7.15 -10.83
C VAL A 227 1.43 -6.80 -12.31
N ARG A 228 2.56 -6.54 -12.98
CA ARG A 228 2.57 -6.24 -14.42
C ARG A 228 1.96 -7.35 -15.26
N HIS A 229 2.09 -8.60 -14.81
CA HIS A 229 1.64 -9.76 -15.58
C HIS A 229 0.12 -10.01 -15.49
N ILE A 230 -0.50 -9.71 -14.34
CA ILE A 230 -1.89 -10.12 -14.03
C ILE A 230 -2.87 -8.95 -13.86
N CYS A 231 -2.41 -7.74 -13.57
CA CYS A 231 -3.30 -6.62 -13.22
C CYS A 231 -3.61 -5.72 -14.41
N ASP A 232 -4.86 -5.28 -14.54
CA ASP A 232 -5.31 -4.30 -15.54
C ASP A 232 -4.96 -2.86 -15.15
N ARG A 233 -5.17 -2.54 -13.87
CA ARG A 233 -4.82 -1.27 -13.23
C ARG A 233 -4.04 -1.51 -11.95
N VAL A 234 -3.34 -0.48 -11.49
CA VAL A 234 -2.54 -0.52 -10.26
C VAL A 234 -2.84 0.70 -9.39
N ALA A 235 -3.03 0.46 -8.10
CA ALA A 235 -3.02 1.43 -7.03
C ALA A 235 -1.73 1.28 -6.22
N VAL A 236 -0.87 2.31 -6.23
CA VAL A 236 0.38 2.35 -5.48
C VAL A 236 0.11 3.01 -4.13
N MET A 237 0.37 2.32 -3.03
CA MET A 237 0.03 2.71 -1.67
C MET A 237 1.29 3.00 -0.82
N TYR A 238 1.27 4.10 -0.07
CA TYR A 238 2.30 4.50 0.88
C TYR A 238 1.66 5.12 2.13
N LEU A 239 2.04 4.64 3.32
CA LEU A 239 1.52 5.10 4.63
C LEU A 239 0.01 5.37 4.64
N GLY A 240 -0.80 4.36 4.28
CA GLY A 240 -2.26 4.49 4.33
C GLY A 240 -2.89 5.26 3.16
N LYS A 241 -2.11 5.82 2.23
CA LYS A 241 -2.58 6.67 1.13
C LYS A 241 -2.30 6.04 -0.23
N ILE A 242 -3.19 6.26 -1.21
CA ILE A 242 -2.89 6.01 -2.63
C ILE A 242 -2.04 7.16 -3.17
N MET A 243 -0.86 6.82 -3.70
CA MET A 243 0.13 7.72 -4.25
C MET A 243 0.02 7.86 -5.76
N GLU A 244 -0.31 6.77 -6.46
CA GLU A 244 -0.57 6.77 -7.89
C GLU A 244 -1.59 5.69 -8.24
N PHE A 245 -2.44 5.97 -9.21
CA PHE A 245 -3.48 5.06 -9.67
C PHE A 245 -3.62 5.15 -11.19
N GLY A 246 -3.85 4.03 -11.88
CA GLY A 246 -4.09 4.03 -13.33
C GLY A 246 -3.80 2.71 -14.01
N PRO A 247 -3.81 2.68 -15.37
CA PRO A 247 -3.52 1.48 -16.15
C PRO A 247 -2.11 0.95 -15.93
N THR A 248 -1.99 -0.36 -15.72
CA THR A 248 -0.72 -1.03 -15.36
C THR A 248 0.40 -0.65 -16.31
N GLU A 249 0.24 -0.85 -17.63
CA GLU A 249 1.30 -0.56 -18.59
C GLU A 249 1.76 0.91 -18.58
N GLN A 250 0.85 1.86 -18.33
CA GLN A 250 1.22 3.28 -18.27
C GLN A 250 2.03 3.62 -17.02
N LEU A 251 1.67 3.05 -15.85
CA LEU A 251 2.47 3.21 -14.62
C LEU A 251 3.87 2.62 -14.77
N PHE A 252 4.01 1.45 -15.42
CA PHE A 252 5.31 0.80 -15.59
C PHE A 252 6.20 1.47 -16.64
N GLN A 253 5.60 2.08 -17.68
CA GLN A 253 6.34 2.77 -18.73
C GLN A 253 6.73 4.20 -18.34
N LYS A 254 5.80 4.96 -17.76
CA LYS A 254 6.00 6.38 -17.41
C LYS A 254 5.33 6.70 -16.06
N PRO A 255 5.91 6.24 -14.94
CA PRO A 255 5.42 6.56 -13.60
C PRO A 255 5.51 8.06 -13.32
N GLU A 256 4.43 8.64 -12.83
CA GLU A 256 4.33 10.09 -12.63
C GLU A 256 4.60 10.51 -11.19
N ASN A 257 4.31 9.65 -10.20
CA ASN A 257 4.65 9.93 -8.81
C ASN A 257 6.13 9.61 -8.53
N PRO A 258 6.87 10.49 -7.82
CA PRO A 258 8.23 10.22 -7.40
C PRO A 258 8.39 8.90 -6.62
N TYR A 259 7.42 8.53 -5.78
CA TYR A 259 7.45 7.26 -5.05
C TYR A 259 7.37 6.06 -6.00
N THR A 260 6.44 6.08 -6.95
CA THR A 260 6.30 5.01 -7.94
C THR A 260 7.54 4.88 -8.82
N ARG A 261 8.15 6.02 -9.24
CA ARG A 261 9.42 6.02 -9.96
C ARG A 261 10.50 5.29 -9.17
N SER A 262 10.64 5.62 -7.88
CA SER A 262 11.64 4.98 -7.02
C SER A 262 11.36 3.49 -6.83
N LEU A 263 10.11 3.08 -6.58
CA LEU A 263 9.73 1.67 -6.49
C LEU A 263 10.08 0.88 -7.76
N LEU A 264 9.75 1.43 -8.94
CA LEU A 264 10.03 0.77 -10.21
C LEU A 264 11.51 0.75 -10.57
N SER A 265 12.29 1.74 -10.12
CA SER A 265 13.75 1.78 -10.32
C SER A 265 14.48 0.62 -9.64
N ALA A 266 13.87 0.03 -8.60
CA ALA A 266 14.41 -1.12 -7.88
C ALA A 266 14.09 -2.46 -8.55
N VAL A 267 13.17 -2.50 -9.52
CA VAL A 267 12.78 -3.73 -10.22
C VAL A 267 13.88 -4.12 -11.22
N PRO A 268 14.46 -5.33 -11.12
CA PRO A 268 15.52 -5.77 -12.02
C PRO A 268 15.00 -5.92 -13.46
N THR A 269 15.78 -5.44 -14.43
CA THR A 269 15.50 -5.64 -15.84
C THR A 269 15.96 -7.04 -16.27
N PRO A 270 15.18 -7.80 -17.05
CA PRO A 270 15.61 -9.12 -17.55
C PRO A 270 16.84 -9.05 -18.46
N ASP A 271 17.05 -7.92 -19.15
CA ASP A 271 18.21 -7.70 -20.00
C ASP A 271 19.40 -7.20 -19.17
N PRO A 272 20.48 -8.01 -19.01
CA PRO A 272 21.64 -7.64 -18.21
C PRO A 272 22.49 -6.53 -18.84
N THR A 273 22.22 -6.14 -20.09
CA THR A 273 22.95 -5.07 -20.79
C THR A 273 22.35 -3.68 -20.53
N VAL A 274 21.15 -3.61 -19.96
CA VAL A 274 20.46 -2.36 -19.65
C VAL A 274 20.79 -1.92 -18.22
N GLU A 275 21.71 -0.96 -18.09
CA GLU A 275 21.91 -0.25 -16.83
C GLU A 275 20.76 0.73 -16.60
N ARG A 276 20.02 0.57 -15.49
CA ARG A 276 19.08 1.58 -15.01
C ARG A 276 19.71 2.34 -13.87
N ASP A 277 19.54 3.67 -13.91
CA ASP A 277 19.84 4.53 -12.78
C ASP A 277 18.89 4.18 -11.62
N ARG A 278 19.44 3.64 -10.53
CA ARG A 278 18.67 3.20 -9.37
C ARG A 278 18.47 4.38 -8.44
N THR A 279 17.22 4.79 -8.26
CA THR A 279 16.90 5.81 -7.26
C THR A 279 16.93 5.17 -5.87
N THR A 280 18.04 5.32 -5.15
CA THR A 280 18.12 4.92 -3.74
C THR A 280 17.25 5.85 -2.90
N LEU A 281 16.14 5.31 -2.38
CA LEU A 281 15.32 6.02 -1.38
C LEU A 281 16.13 6.19 -0.10
N ARG A 282 16.04 7.40 0.48
CA ARG A 282 16.69 7.72 1.75
C ARG A 282 15.90 7.15 2.92
N GLY A 283 16.60 6.87 4.02
CA GLY A 283 16.03 6.54 5.31
C GLY A 283 15.06 5.34 5.32
N THR A 284 14.35 5.20 6.43
CA THR A 284 13.27 4.22 6.59
C THR A 284 11.90 4.90 6.44
N PRO A 285 10.84 4.18 6.07
CA PRO A 285 9.49 4.73 6.06
C PRO A 285 9.13 5.31 7.44
N PRO A 286 8.52 6.51 7.51
CA PRO A 286 8.03 7.04 8.78
C PRO A 286 7.05 6.09 9.47
N SER A 287 6.97 6.18 10.80
CA SER A 287 5.97 5.44 11.55
C SER A 287 4.56 5.88 11.14
N PRO A 288 3.62 4.95 10.87
CA PRO A 288 2.22 5.32 10.63
C PRO A 288 1.52 5.97 11.83
N ARG A 289 2.15 6.00 13.02
CA ARG A 289 1.68 6.72 14.21
C ARG A 289 2.01 8.22 14.18
N ASP A 290 3.16 8.57 13.60
CA ASP A 290 3.60 9.96 13.39
C ASP A 290 3.88 10.16 11.88
N PRO A 291 2.84 10.16 11.02
CA PRO A 291 3.03 10.44 9.60
C PRO A 291 3.43 11.91 9.39
N PRO A 292 4.11 12.27 8.28
CA PRO A 292 4.37 13.67 7.97
C PRO A 292 3.06 14.48 7.86
N ASN A 293 3.06 15.72 8.34
CA ASN A 293 1.89 16.60 8.32
C ASN A 293 1.42 16.93 6.89
N GLY A 294 2.37 17.15 5.98
CA GLY A 294 2.09 17.42 4.57
C GLY A 294 2.00 16.15 3.72
N CYS A 295 2.80 16.08 2.66
CA CYS A 295 2.94 14.89 1.83
C CYS A 295 3.55 13.75 2.66
N VAL A 296 2.85 12.62 2.75
CA VAL A 296 3.31 11.44 3.49
C VAL A 296 4.67 10.91 3.03
N PHE A 297 5.09 11.21 1.79
CA PHE A 297 6.38 10.81 1.22
C PHE A 297 7.47 11.90 1.31
N SER A 298 7.19 13.06 1.92
CA SER A 298 8.09 14.22 1.90
C SER A 298 9.50 13.93 2.44
N THR A 299 9.60 13.05 3.43
CA THR A 299 10.84 12.66 4.12
C THR A 299 11.82 11.86 3.26
N ARG A 300 11.33 11.24 2.18
CA ARG A 300 12.11 10.36 1.31
C ARG A 300 12.03 10.77 -0.16
N CYS A 301 11.32 11.85 -0.47
CA CYS A 301 11.04 12.27 -1.82
C CYS A 301 12.26 12.94 -2.46
N PRO A 302 12.86 12.36 -3.51
CA PRO A 302 13.98 13.00 -4.22
C PRO A 302 13.52 14.23 -5.01
N ALA A 303 12.23 14.35 -5.31
CA ALA A 303 11.64 15.45 -6.06
C ALA A 303 10.92 16.49 -5.17
N LYS A 304 11.26 16.53 -3.87
CA LYS A 304 10.69 17.48 -2.90
C LYS A 304 10.84 18.91 -3.43
N ILE A 305 9.77 19.68 -3.40
CA ILE A 305 9.79 21.09 -3.78
C ILE A 305 10.64 21.82 -2.74
N ARG A 306 11.55 22.70 -3.17
CA ARG A 306 12.34 23.53 -2.28
C ARG A 306 11.53 24.79 -1.89
N PRO A 307 11.71 25.33 -0.67
CA PRO A 307 11.15 26.63 -0.33
C PRO A 307 11.80 27.74 -1.16
N ASP A 308 11.06 28.83 -1.38
CA ASP A 308 11.53 30.00 -2.12
C ASP A 308 12.79 30.60 -1.46
N GLY A 309 13.75 31.05 -2.28
CA GLY A 309 14.98 31.69 -1.80
C GLY A 309 16.13 30.73 -1.49
N PHE A 310 15.94 29.43 -1.69
CA PHE A 310 16.97 28.39 -1.51
C PHE A 310 17.31 27.66 -2.82
N GLU A 311 17.02 28.27 -3.97
CA GLU A 311 17.30 27.68 -5.29
C GLU A 311 18.80 27.52 -5.56
N GLU A 312 19.63 28.38 -4.97
CA GLU A 312 21.08 28.40 -5.16
C GLU A 312 21.83 27.31 -4.37
N LEU A 313 21.18 26.63 -3.41
CA LEU A 313 21.81 25.53 -2.68
C LEU A 313 22.10 24.35 -3.61
N SER A 314 23.29 23.77 -3.48
CA SER A 314 23.64 22.55 -4.22
C SER A 314 22.71 21.40 -3.81
N GLU A 315 22.51 20.42 -4.69
CA GLU A 315 21.73 19.21 -4.34
C GLU A 315 22.33 18.50 -3.12
N HIS A 316 23.64 18.37 -3.04
CA HIS A 316 24.33 17.74 -1.91
C HIS A 316 24.14 18.47 -0.58
N ASP A 317 24.01 19.80 -0.60
CA ASP A 317 23.79 20.62 0.58
C ASP A 317 22.34 20.51 1.05
N TRP A 318 21.39 20.59 0.11
CA TRP A 318 19.98 20.36 0.40
C TRP A 318 19.73 18.96 0.96
N ASP A 319 20.43 17.97 0.41
CA ASP A 319 20.34 16.59 0.86
C ASP A 319 20.83 16.41 2.29
N ALA A 320 21.91 17.08 2.68
CA ALA A 320 22.41 17.06 4.05
C ALA A 320 21.40 17.68 5.04
N ILE A 321 20.74 18.77 4.64
CA ILE A 321 19.67 19.40 5.44
C ILE A 321 18.50 18.44 5.62
N GLU A 322 18.04 17.78 4.56
CA GLU A 322 16.94 16.82 4.65
C GLU A 322 17.29 15.60 5.52
N VAL A 323 18.53 15.08 5.43
CA VAL A 323 18.99 14.01 6.33
C VAL A 323 19.00 14.48 7.79
N PHE A 324 19.46 15.69 8.07
CA PHE A 324 19.45 16.25 9.43
C PHE A 324 18.02 16.39 9.98
N ARG A 325 17.07 16.82 9.16
CA ARG A 325 15.65 16.90 9.54
C ARG A 325 15.06 15.54 9.89
N GLU A 326 15.46 14.48 9.18
CA GLU A 326 15.08 13.10 9.53
C GLU A 326 15.70 12.63 10.85
N VAL A 327 16.95 12.97 11.13
CA VAL A 327 17.59 12.66 12.43
C VAL A 327 16.81 13.29 13.59
N LEU A 328 16.43 14.56 13.47
CA LEU A 328 15.60 15.25 14.49
C LEU A 328 14.24 14.55 14.68
N ARG A 329 13.65 14.04 13.59
CA ARG A 329 12.38 13.31 13.63
C ARG A 329 12.49 11.93 14.28
N GLU A 330 13.58 11.20 14.05
CA GLU A 330 13.75 9.87 14.64
C GLU A 330 14.04 9.96 16.14
N ARG A 331 14.78 10.98 16.59
CA ARG A 331 15.07 11.20 18.02
C ARG A 331 13.81 11.49 18.84
N SER A 332 12.87 12.27 18.30
CA SER A 332 11.60 12.61 18.97
C SER A 332 10.68 11.40 19.23
N ARG A 333 11.00 10.21 18.70
CA ARG A 333 10.19 8.98 18.84
C ARG A 333 10.51 8.16 20.09
N THR A 334 11.55 8.52 20.84
CA THR A 334 11.86 7.80 22.08
C THR A 334 10.90 8.27 23.16
N ASP A 335 9.65 7.85 23.03
CA ASP A 335 8.67 7.90 24.11
C ASP A 335 9.32 7.16 25.28
N PRO A 336 9.65 7.83 26.41
CA PRO A 336 10.45 7.20 27.44
C PRO A 336 9.67 6.02 27.97
N SER A 337 10.10 4.82 27.60
CA SER A 337 9.47 3.59 28.04
C SER A 337 9.42 3.59 29.58
N LEU A 338 8.49 2.85 30.18
CA LEU A 338 8.51 2.60 31.64
C LEU A 338 9.90 2.15 32.12
N SER A 339 10.68 1.50 31.23
CA SER A 339 12.06 1.10 31.48
C SER A 339 13.08 2.24 31.43
N GLU A 340 12.86 3.28 30.62
CA GLU A 340 13.72 4.47 30.52
C GLU A 340 13.43 5.47 31.64
N ARG A 341 12.15 5.72 32.00
CA ARG A 341 11.82 6.47 33.22
C ARG A 341 12.42 5.84 34.48
N ALA A 342 12.48 4.51 34.52
CA ALA A 342 13.14 3.77 35.59
C ALA A 342 14.69 3.89 35.54
N ARG A 343 15.29 3.99 34.35
CA ARG A 343 16.74 4.21 34.18
C ARG A 343 17.15 5.65 34.50
N GLU A 344 16.29 6.62 34.21
CA GLU A 344 16.44 8.04 34.57
C GLU A 344 16.40 8.22 36.09
N LEU A 345 15.46 7.56 36.77
CA LEU A 345 15.42 7.45 38.24
C LEU A 345 16.66 6.76 38.84
N LEU A 346 17.40 5.99 38.05
CA LEU A 346 18.61 5.25 38.46
C LEU A 346 19.91 5.88 37.94
N GLY A 347 19.87 7.02 37.24
CA GLY A 347 21.06 7.73 36.74
C GLY A 347 21.84 6.98 35.66
N LEU A 348 21.16 6.17 34.82
CA LEU A 348 21.79 5.42 33.73
C LEU A 348 21.53 6.14 32.39
N GLU A 349 22.58 6.71 31.78
CA GLU A 349 22.52 7.39 30.47
C GLU A 349 22.06 6.42 29.36
N THR A 350 20.98 6.78 28.67
CA THR A 350 20.56 6.18 27.39
C THR A 350 21.13 7.00 26.25
N ARG A 351 22.27 6.59 25.69
CA ARG A 351 22.87 7.24 24.51
C ARG A 351 22.19 6.76 23.23
N LEU A 352 21.22 7.54 22.76
CA LEU A 352 20.86 7.65 21.34
C LEU A 352 22.01 8.38 20.60
N PRO A 353 22.12 8.30 19.26
CA PRO A 353 23.08 9.11 18.51
C PRO A 353 22.86 10.59 18.83
N ASP A 354 23.96 11.28 19.13
CA ASP A 354 23.94 12.69 19.49
C ASP A 354 23.57 13.51 18.24
N VAL A 355 22.56 14.39 18.35
CA VAL A 355 22.19 15.29 17.24
C VAL A 355 23.36 16.18 16.87
N GLU A 356 24.21 16.51 17.84
CA GLU A 356 25.44 17.26 17.62
C GLU A 356 26.48 16.45 16.83
N GLU A 357 26.61 15.15 17.08
CA GLU A 357 27.48 14.25 16.32
C GLU A 357 27.00 14.12 14.86
N ALA A 358 25.70 13.86 14.67
CA ALA A 358 25.09 13.78 13.35
C ALA A 358 25.22 15.09 12.56
N ALA A 359 24.96 16.23 13.21
CA ALA A 359 25.17 17.54 12.60
C ALA A 359 26.64 17.78 12.25
N GLY A 360 27.57 17.38 13.13
CA GLY A 360 29.00 17.44 12.89
C GLY A 360 29.41 16.67 11.63
N GLU A 361 28.95 15.43 11.48
CA GLU A 361 29.24 14.63 10.28
C GLU A 361 28.61 15.22 9.00
N LEU A 362 27.35 15.66 9.09
CA LEU A 362 26.60 16.19 7.97
C LEU A 362 27.08 17.57 7.52
N PHE A 363 27.64 18.39 8.40
CA PHE A 363 27.90 19.81 8.09
C PHE A 363 29.36 20.24 8.25
N ALA A 364 30.28 19.38 8.73
CA ALA A 364 31.68 19.76 8.99
C ALA A 364 32.44 20.41 7.81
N SER A 365 32.12 20.05 6.57
CA SER A 365 32.77 20.57 5.36
C SER A 365 31.90 21.52 4.54
N ARG A 366 30.76 21.97 5.09
CA ARG A 366 29.75 22.78 4.39
C ARG A 366 29.68 24.18 4.97
N SER A 367 29.49 25.16 4.10
CA SER A 367 29.25 26.55 4.50
C SER A 367 27.91 26.97 3.96
N PHE A 368 27.01 27.32 4.86
CA PHE A 368 25.68 27.81 4.51
C PHE A 368 25.56 29.32 4.75
N PRO A 369 24.62 30.01 4.08
CA PRO A 369 24.26 31.36 4.47
C PRO A 369 23.55 31.38 5.84
N SER A 370 23.48 32.55 6.48
CA SER A 370 23.00 32.68 7.87
C SER A 370 21.55 32.24 8.06
N ASP A 371 20.72 32.44 7.04
CA ASP A 371 19.31 32.02 7.01
C ASP A 371 19.11 30.49 7.02
N VAL A 372 20.14 29.71 6.69
CA VAL A 372 20.17 28.25 6.83
C VAL A 372 20.92 27.85 8.11
N GLN A 373 22.05 28.50 8.39
CA GLN A 373 22.92 28.11 9.49
C GLN A 373 22.29 28.38 10.87
N GLU A 374 21.62 29.53 11.05
CA GLU A 374 20.98 29.89 12.32
C GLU A 374 19.86 28.92 12.72
N PRO A 375 18.90 28.55 11.85
CA PRO A 375 17.89 27.55 12.17
C PRO A 375 18.45 26.17 12.52
N ILE A 376 19.52 25.73 11.82
CA ILE A 376 20.18 24.46 12.14
C ILE A 376 20.72 24.50 13.56
N GLN A 377 21.48 25.55 13.91
CA GLN A 377 22.07 25.70 15.24
C GLN A 377 21.00 25.76 16.34
N GLN A 378 19.95 26.56 16.15
CA GLN A 378 18.84 26.66 17.10
C GLN A 378 18.10 25.32 17.29
N SER A 379 17.99 24.53 16.23
CA SER A 379 17.35 23.21 16.31
C SER A 379 18.22 22.20 17.06
N ILE A 380 19.55 22.25 16.91
CA ILE A 380 20.50 21.43 17.71
C ILE A 380 20.39 21.80 19.18
N GLU A 381 20.40 23.10 19.51
CA GLU A 381 20.27 23.60 20.88
C GLU A 381 18.96 23.14 21.51
N ALA A 382 17.83 23.31 20.82
CA ALA A 382 16.52 22.85 21.31
C ALA A 382 16.48 21.32 21.52
N ALA A 383 17.08 20.54 20.62
CA ALA A 383 17.15 19.09 20.77
C ALA A 383 18.05 18.66 21.94
N ASN A 384 19.13 19.39 22.22
CA ASN A 384 20.03 19.14 23.35
C ASN A 384 19.40 19.53 24.69
N ASP A 385 18.51 20.52 24.70
CA ASP A 385 17.68 20.88 25.85
C ASP A 385 16.52 19.89 26.11
N GLY A 386 16.41 18.82 25.31
CA GLY A 386 15.35 17.80 25.43
C GLY A 386 13.99 18.27 24.92
N ASN A 387 13.97 19.24 24.00
CA ASN A 387 12.77 19.74 23.37
C ASN A 387 12.75 19.41 21.86
N GLU A 388 12.58 18.13 21.53
CA GLU A 388 12.65 17.66 20.15
C GLU A 388 11.51 18.19 19.26
N GLU A 389 10.32 18.39 19.84
CA GLU A 389 9.19 18.98 19.12
C GLU A 389 9.53 20.41 18.67
N HIS A 390 10.05 21.24 19.57
CA HIS A 390 10.47 22.60 19.23
C HIS A 390 11.62 22.63 18.23
N ALA A 391 12.59 21.71 18.33
CA ALA A 391 13.66 21.58 17.34
C ALA A 391 13.10 21.32 15.93
N ARG A 392 12.09 20.46 15.80
CA ARG A 392 11.41 20.18 14.53
C ARG A 392 10.62 21.38 14.01
N GLU A 393 9.97 22.13 14.90
CA GLU A 393 9.23 23.34 14.54
C GLU A 393 10.17 24.41 13.97
N ILE A 394 11.30 24.68 14.62
CA ILE A 394 12.29 25.66 14.17
C ILE A 394 12.75 25.34 12.74
N ILE A 395 13.27 24.12 12.53
CA ILE A 395 13.83 23.74 11.23
C ILE A 395 12.76 23.70 10.14
N THR A 396 11.52 23.31 10.45
CA THR A 396 10.41 23.24 9.48
C THR A 396 9.84 24.61 9.16
N ALA A 397 9.82 25.53 10.13
CA ALA A 397 9.42 26.92 9.90
C ALA A 397 10.39 27.62 8.93
N ALA A 398 11.70 27.42 9.12
CA ALA A 398 12.72 28.04 8.31
C ALA A 398 12.94 27.35 6.94
N LEU A 399 13.09 26.02 6.94
CA LEU A 399 13.54 25.25 5.77
C LEU A 399 12.47 24.26 5.25
N GLY A 400 11.27 24.28 5.81
CA GLY A 400 10.17 23.43 5.35
C GLY A 400 9.55 23.93 4.05
N SER A 401 9.19 23.00 3.17
CA SER A 401 8.53 23.32 1.90
C SER A 401 7.03 23.08 1.95
N VAL A 402 6.33 23.39 0.85
CA VAL A 402 4.90 23.05 0.68
C VAL A 402 4.65 21.56 0.94
N CYS A 403 5.58 20.68 0.56
CA CYS A 403 5.47 19.24 0.80
C CYS A 403 5.49 18.86 2.29
N ASP A 404 6.03 19.69 3.17
CA ASP A 404 6.03 19.43 4.62
C ASP A 404 4.77 19.94 5.31
N ARG A 405 4.11 20.94 4.72
CA ARG A 405 3.02 21.70 5.33
C ARG A 405 1.65 21.30 4.82
N GLU A 406 1.56 20.92 3.55
CA GLU A 406 0.30 20.59 2.88
C GLU A 406 0.29 19.16 2.38
N ALA A 407 -0.86 18.48 2.55
CA ALA A 407 -1.07 17.17 1.97
C ALA A 407 -1.60 17.34 0.52
N PRO A 408 -0.94 16.76 -0.49
CA PRO A 408 -1.45 16.81 -1.85
C PRO A 408 -2.71 15.95 -1.98
N SER A 409 -3.68 16.44 -2.75
CA SER A 409 -4.81 15.64 -3.22
C SER A 409 -4.36 14.65 -4.30
N LEU A 410 -5.19 13.64 -4.57
CA LEU A 410 -5.00 12.75 -5.70
C LEU A 410 -5.48 13.48 -6.97
N LEU A 411 -4.56 13.95 -7.79
CA LEU A 411 -4.86 14.77 -8.97
C LEU A 411 -4.86 13.91 -10.23
N ALA A 412 -5.80 14.15 -11.15
CA ALA A 412 -5.78 13.50 -12.45
C ALA A 412 -4.53 13.92 -13.23
N THR A 413 -3.90 12.98 -13.92
CA THR A 413 -2.65 13.21 -14.65
C THR A 413 -2.75 12.82 -16.12
N GLY A 414 -2.00 13.53 -16.96
CA GLY A 414 -2.05 13.42 -18.42
C GLY A 414 -3.11 14.32 -19.08
N ARG A 415 -2.95 14.58 -20.39
CA ARG A 415 -3.85 15.46 -21.18
C ARG A 415 -5.13 14.76 -21.68
N THR A 416 -5.27 13.47 -21.42
CA THR A 416 -6.39 12.63 -21.89
C THR A 416 -7.01 11.87 -20.74
N ASP A 417 -8.28 11.47 -20.90
CA ASP A 417 -9.15 10.74 -19.97
C ASP A 417 -8.64 9.31 -19.65
N SER A 418 -7.38 9.19 -19.27
CA SER A 418 -6.64 7.94 -19.07
C SER A 418 -7.02 7.22 -17.77
N GLY A 419 -7.83 7.86 -16.92
CA GLY A 419 -8.12 7.39 -15.57
C GLY A 419 -6.89 7.38 -14.65
N ARG A 420 -5.79 8.04 -15.03
CA ARG A 420 -4.59 8.16 -14.18
C ARG A 420 -4.74 9.27 -13.16
N SER A 421 -4.19 9.03 -11.98
CA SER A 421 -4.07 10.05 -10.96
C SER A 421 -2.84 9.84 -10.09
N SER A 422 -2.33 10.94 -9.52
CA SER A 422 -1.11 10.94 -8.72
C SER A 422 -1.20 11.97 -7.59
N ARG A 423 -0.77 11.57 -6.41
CA ARG A 423 -0.75 12.36 -5.19
C ARG A 423 0.59 13.09 -5.06
N CYS A 424 0.74 14.21 -5.75
CA CYS A 424 1.96 15.02 -5.73
C CYS A 424 1.67 16.50 -6.03
N HIS A 425 2.30 17.41 -5.29
CA HIS A 425 2.20 18.85 -5.53
C HIS A 425 2.76 19.27 -6.91
N ARG A 426 3.71 18.51 -7.46
CA ARG A 426 4.31 18.76 -8.79
C ARG A 426 3.31 18.69 -9.95
N HIS A 427 2.08 18.21 -9.73
CA HIS A 427 1.01 18.22 -10.72
C HIS A 427 0.16 19.49 -10.69
N LYS A 428 0.35 20.38 -9.71
CA LYS A 428 -0.24 21.72 -9.71
C LYS A 428 0.57 22.63 -10.65
N GLU A 429 -0.10 23.50 -11.40
CA GLU A 429 0.53 24.41 -12.36
C GLU A 429 1.65 25.27 -11.74
N GLU A 430 1.47 25.70 -10.49
CA GLU A 430 2.42 26.52 -9.74
C GLU A 430 3.73 25.81 -9.37
N TYR A 431 3.73 24.47 -9.35
CA TYR A 431 4.90 23.64 -9.01
C TYR A 431 5.29 22.68 -10.15
N ALA A 432 4.67 22.84 -11.32
CA ALA A 432 4.93 22.02 -12.48
C ALA A 432 6.41 22.19 -12.87
N ASP A 433 7.09 21.06 -13.01
CA ASP A 433 8.48 21.06 -13.43
C ASP A 433 8.56 21.46 -14.92
N PRO A 434 9.18 22.60 -15.28
CA PRO A 434 9.27 23.04 -16.67
C PRO A 434 10.01 22.02 -17.55
N ASP A 435 10.96 21.25 -16.99
CA ASP A 435 11.78 20.28 -17.71
C ASP A 435 11.11 18.89 -17.86
N ALA A 436 10.05 18.61 -17.08
CA ALA A 436 9.27 17.38 -17.24
C ALA A 436 8.46 17.32 -18.56
N SER A 437 8.38 18.45 -19.27
CA SER A 437 7.75 18.56 -20.60
C SER A 437 8.72 18.32 -21.77
N GLY A 438 10.01 18.05 -21.51
CA GLY A 438 11.09 18.13 -22.50
C GLY A 438 11.78 16.83 -22.94
N SER A 439 11.22 15.64 -22.70
CA SER A 439 11.84 14.36 -23.17
C SER A 439 11.17 13.70 -24.38
N ASP A 440 10.33 14.42 -25.13
CA ASP A 440 9.99 14.04 -26.51
C ASP A 440 11.11 14.47 -27.46
N SER A 441 12.23 13.73 -27.41
CA SER A 441 13.18 13.72 -28.52
C SER A 441 12.74 12.64 -29.51
N PRO A 442 12.37 12.98 -30.75
CA PRO A 442 12.09 11.97 -31.77
C PRO A 442 13.43 11.34 -32.17
N GLN A 443 13.68 10.09 -31.77
CA GLN A 443 14.77 9.33 -32.36
C GLN A 443 14.37 8.94 -33.78
N SER A 444 15.02 9.64 -34.71
CA SER A 444 15.18 9.31 -36.13
C SER A 444 15.83 7.96 -36.37
#